data_AF-A0A7S1RBG0-F1
#
_entry.id   AF-A0A7S1RBG0-F1
#
_cell.length_a   1.000
_cell.length_b   1.000
_cell.length_c   1.000
_cell.angle_alpha   90.00
_cell.angle_beta   90.00
_cell.angle_gamma   90.00
#
_symmetry.space_group_name_H-M   'P 1'
#
loop_
_entity.id
_entity.type
_entity.pdbx_description
1 polymer ?
#
loop_
_entity_poly.entity_id
_entity_poly.type
_entity_poly.pdbx_seq_one_letter_code
_entity_poly.pdbx_strand_id
1 'polypeptide(L)'
;EKGEEGFAEKPKYEARVHLRQYPGGQAEWDSVYDALEAARAALSEMLAAAKGRLDAAQARYDAVKGARQGEDSALGGCLVLVDLAGADYDSRDVGAGGHTLQQRKESADINKSLLALKECFRSLARAPGSKPRPPFRDSKLTRILEDALAPAARSHRTNRESVSVMLVNVSPASNLERMTTNALRYGQLFAAGRKGGGGAAAA
;
A
#
# COMPACT_ATOMS: atom_id res chain seq x y z
N GLU A 1 32.61 -57.12 66.50
CA GLU A 1 31.73 -55.93 66.63
C GLU A 1 32.57 -54.68 66.79
N LYS A 2 32.46 -53.77 65.82
CA LYS A 2 32.44 -52.31 65.99
C LYS A 2 32.15 -51.75 64.61
N GLY A 3 30.91 -51.33 64.42
CA GLY A 3 30.40 -50.75 63.18
C GLY A 3 30.70 -49.26 63.07
N GLU A 4 30.53 -48.81 61.82
CA GLU A 4 30.13 -47.46 61.38
C GLU A 4 31.08 -46.30 61.76
N GLU A 5 31.32 -45.28 60.94
CA GLU A 5 30.37 -44.53 60.12
C GLU A 5 31.04 -44.00 58.85
N GLY A 6 30.32 -44.14 57.74
CA GLY A 6 30.65 -43.51 56.47
C GLY A 6 30.46 -42.00 56.54
N PHE A 7 31.45 -41.26 56.07
CA PHE A 7 31.40 -39.81 55.93
C PHE A 7 30.48 -39.45 54.75
N ALA A 8 29.17 -39.40 55.00
CA ALA A 8 28.20 -38.87 54.05
C ALA A 8 28.20 -37.34 54.13
N GLU A 9 29.00 -36.72 53.25
CA GLU A 9 29.07 -35.28 53.11
C GLU A 9 27.71 -34.74 52.62
N LYS A 10 26.96 -34.07 53.50
CA LYS A 10 25.67 -33.46 53.12
C LYS A 10 25.93 -32.24 52.23
N PRO A 11 25.23 -32.08 51.09
CA PRO A 11 25.43 -30.93 50.21
C PRO A 11 25.07 -29.64 50.95
N LYS A 12 26.00 -28.68 50.92
CA LYS A 12 26.06 -27.48 51.77
C LYS A 12 25.18 -26.32 51.29
N TYR A 13 24.46 -26.47 50.19
CA TYR A 13 23.63 -25.41 49.61
C TYR A 13 22.37 -26.01 48.96
N GLU A 14 21.21 -25.69 49.52
CA GLU A 14 19.92 -26.00 48.92
C GLU A 14 19.48 -24.78 48.08
N ALA A 15 19.61 -24.86 46.76
CA ALA A 15 19.15 -23.80 45.87
C ALA A 15 17.62 -23.89 45.72
N ARG A 16 16.90 -22.96 46.35
CA ARG A 16 15.45 -22.82 46.15
C ARG A 16 15.18 -22.04 44.87
N VAL A 17 14.80 -22.75 43.81
CA VAL A 17 14.30 -22.14 42.57
C VAL A 17 12.88 -21.65 42.81
N HIS A 18 12.72 -20.33 42.94
CA HIS A 18 11.40 -19.71 42.97
C HIS A 18 10.92 -19.48 41.54
N LEU A 19 10.08 -20.39 41.03
CA LEU A 19 9.36 -20.15 39.78
C LEU A 19 8.31 -19.07 40.02
N ARG A 20 8.49 -17.91 39.40
CA ARG A 20 7.50 -16.82 39.43
C ARG A 20 6.32 -17.25 38.56
N GLN A 21 5.25 -17.75 39.18
CA GLN A 21 3.99 -17.97 38.49
C GLN A 21 3.32 -16.63 38.22
N TYR A 22 3.14 -16.30 36.94
CA TYR A 22 2.35 -15.15 36.53
C TYR A 22 0.85 -15.47 36.70
N PRO A 23 0.00 -14.49 37.08
CA PRO A 23 -1.44 -14.68 37.13
C PRO A 23 -1.93 -15.12 35.74
N GLY A 24 -2.74 -16.19 35.66
CA GLY A 24 -3.26 -16.73 34.38
C GLY A 24 -2.87 -18.18 34.06
N GLY A 25 -1.75 -18.66 34.61
CA GLY A 25 -1.27 -20.03 34.38
C GLY A 25 -0.66 -20.25 32.99
N GLN A 26 -0.14 -21.46 32.75
CA GLN A 26 0.58 -21.82 31.51
C GLN A 26 -0.30 -21.70 30.26
N ALA A 27 -1.59 -22.05 30.37
CA ALA A 27 -2.52 -22.08 29.25
C ALA A 27 -2.76 -20.70 28.59
N GLU A 28 -2.72 -19.61 29.37
CA GLU A 28 -2.85 -18.25 28.81
C GLU A 28 -1.64 -17.90 27.93
N TRP A 29 -0.43 -18.27 28.37
CA TRP A 29 0.80 -18.03 27.62
C TRP A 29 0.95 -18.96 26.41
N ASP A 30 0.50 -20.21 26.52
CA ASP A 30 0.46 -21.15 25.39
C ASP A 30 -0.43 -20.58 24.28
N SER A 31 -1.61 -20.04 24.63
CA SER A 31 -2.49 -19.40 23.65
C SER A 31 -1.87 -18.16 22.98
N VAL A 32 -1.11 -17.35 23.73
CA VAL A 32 -0.39 -16.20 23.16
C VAL A 32 0.73 -16.66 22.23
N TYR A 33 1.45 -17.72 22.60
CA TYR A 33 2.51 -18.30 21.80
C TYR A 33 1.98 -18.91 20.49
N ASP A 34 0.89 -19.67 20.58
CA ASP A 34 0.20 -20.23 19.41
C ASP A 34 -0.26 -19.12 18.45
N ALA A 35 -0.81 -18.03 18.98
CA ALA A 35 -1.22 -16.88 18.17
C ALA A 35 -0.02 -16.20 17.48
N LEU A 36 1.12 -16.07 18.18
CA LEU A 36 2.34 -15.50 17.62
C LEU A 36 2.94 -16.40 16.53
N GLU A 37 2.98 -17.72 16.72
CA GLU A 37 3.48 -18.65 15.71
C GLU A 37 2.53 -18.71 14.50
N ALA A 38 1.21 -18.64 14.70
CA ALA A 38 0.26 -18.50 13.60
C ALA A 38 0.49 -17.20 12.80
N ALA A 39 0.69 -16.07 13.48
CA ALA A 39 0.99 -14.79 12.83
C ALA A 39 2.32 -14.83 12.06
N ARG A 40 3.35 -15.45 12.64
CA ARG A 40 4.66 -15.65 12.01
C ARG A 40 4.56 -16.51 10.76
N ALA A 41 3.80 -17.60 10.81
CA ALA A 41 3.57 -18.47 9.64
C ALA A 41 2.88 -17.69 8.50
N ALA A 42 1.82 -16.94 8.82
CA ALA A 42 1.13 -16.10 7.84
C ALA A 42 2.06 -15.05 7.21
N LEU A 43 2.89 -14.38 8.00
CA LEU A 43 3.87 -13.41 7.50
C LEU A 43 4.94 -14.07 6.62
N SER A 44 5.38 -15.28 6.96
CA SER A 44 6.36 -16.04 6.16
C SER A 44 5.79 -16.38 4.78
N GLU A 45 4.52 -16.82 4.72
CA GLU A 45 3.83 -17.11 3.47
C GLU A 45 3.66 -15.84 2.61
N MET A 46 3.24 -14.73 3.22
CA MET A 46 3.14 -13.44 2.54
C MET A 46 4.50 -12.97 1.98
N LEU A 47 5.59 -13.18 2.72
CA LEU A 47 6.94 -12.86 2.28
C LEU A 47 7.38 -13.74 1.10
N ALA A 48 7.10 -15.04 1.15
CA ALA A 48 7.40 -15.96 0.04
C ALA A 48 6.65 -15.54 -1.23
N ALA A 49 5.37 -15.21 -1.12
CA ALA A 49 4.56 -14.71 -2.23
C ALA A 49 5.06 -13.35 -2.77
N ALA A 50 5.57 -12.48 -1.91
CA ALA A 50 6.17 -11.21 -2.32
C ALA A 50 7.50 -11.41 -3.06
N LYS A 51 8.36 -12.31 -2.58
CA LYS A 51 9.62 -12.67 -3.24
C LYS A 51 9.39 -13.29 -4.62
N GLY A 52 8.45 -14.24 -4.73
CA GLY A 52 8.12 -14.84 -6.04
C GLY A 52 7.64 -13.80 -7.07
N ARG A 53 6.90 -12.78 -6.64
CA ARG A 53 6.52 -11.64 -7.51
C ARG A 53 7.72 -10.81 -7.95
N LEU A 54 8.71 -10.60 -7.07
CA LEU A 54 9.95 -9.89 -7.40
C LEU A 54 10.79 -10.68 -8.41
N ASP A 55 10.96 -11.98 -8.20
CA ASP A 55 11.73 -12.84 -9.11
C ASP A 55 11.10 -12.87 -10.51
N ALA A 56 9.77 -12.98 -10.58
CA ALA A 56 9.04 -12.89 -11.84
C ALA A 56 9.20 -11.52 -12.54
N ALA A 57 9.21 -10.43 -11.77
CA ALA A 57 9.45 -9.09 -12.32
C ALA A 57 10.89 -8.94 -12.83
N GLN A 58 11.86 -9.49 -12.11
CA GLN A 58 13.27 -9.49 -12.51
C GLN A 58 13.48 -10.28 -13.80
N ALA A 59 12.87 -11.46 -13.93
CA ALA A 59 12.95 -12.26 -15.15
C ALA A 59 12.38 -11.51 -16.37
N ARG A 60 11.27 -10.78 -16.20
CA ARG A 60 10.71 -9.91 -17.25
C ARG A 60 11.65 -8.77 -17.62
N TYR A 61 12.29 -8.15 -16.63
CA TYR A 61 13.28 -7.12 -16.86
C TYR A 61 14.47 -7.65 -17.68
N ASP A 62 15.00 -8.82 -17.33
CA ASP A 62 16.14 -9.42 -18.02
C ASP A 62 15.76 -9.82 -19.46
N ALA A 63 14.55 -10.31 -19.70
CA ALA A 63 14.04 -10.57 -21.04
C ALA A 63 13.96 -9.30 -21.90
N VAL A 64 13.42 -8.19 -21.35
CA VAL A 64 13.36 -6.89 -22.04
C VAL A 64 14.78 -6.34 -22.28
N LYS A 65 15.70 -6.52 -21.34
CA LYS A 65 17.10 -6.11 -21.46
C LYS A 65 17.84 -6.91 -22.54
N GLY A 66 17.61 -8.22 -22.62
CA GLY A 66 18.18 -9.09 -23.66
C GLY A 66 17.69 -8.71 -25.06
N ALA A 67 16.41 -8.36 -25.20
CA ALA A 67 15.84 -7.90 -26.46
C ALA A 67 16.44 -6.57 -26.99
N ARG A 68 17.04 -5.74 -26.12
CA ARG A 68 17.74 -4.50 -26.52
C ARG A 68 19.07 -4.73 -27.24
N GLN A 69 19.64 -5.94 -27.17
CA GLN A 69 20.95 -6.24 -27.77
C GLN A 69 20.86 -6.69 -29.24
N GLY A 70 19.65 -6.90 -29.78
CA GLY A 70 19.44 -6.99 -31.22
C GLY A 70 19.25 -5.59 -31.80
N GLU A 71 20.07 -5.21 -32.79
CA GLU A 71 19.96 -3.92 -33.48
C GLU A 71 18.52 -3.71 -34.00
N ASP A 72 17.97 -2.53 -33.72
CA ASP A 72 16.76 -1.95 -34.33
C ASP A 72 15.36 -2.50 -33.97
N SER A 73 15.11 -2.87 -32.71
CA SER A 73 13.73 -2.75 -32.19
C SER A 73 13.68 -1.96 -30.88
N ALA A 74 13.49 -0.64 -30.97
CA ALA A 74 13.06 0.14 -29.82
C ALA A 74 11.67 -0.36 -29.41
N LEU A 75 11.61 -1.22 -28.38
CA LEU A 75 10.38 -1.83 -27.83
C LEU A 75 9.32 -0.81 -27.35
N GLY A 76 9.53 0.50 -27.54
CA GLY A 76 8.48 1.52 -27.58
C GLY A 76 7.59 1.54 -26.34
N GLY A 77 8.10 2.05 -25.22
CA GLY A 77 7.34 2.29 -24.00
C GLY A 77 7.52 3.72 -23.50
N CYS A 78 6.50 4.27 -22.83
CA CYS A 78 6.57 5.57 -22.17
C CYS A 78 6.28 5.37 -20.67
N LEU A 79 7.24 5.74 -19.83
CA LEU A 79 7.04 5.81 -18.38
C LEU A 79 6.76 7.26 -18.01
N VAL A 80 5.59 7.51 -17.43
CA VAL A 80 5.21 8.83 -16.93
C VAL A 80 5.22 8.78 -15.40
N LEU A 81 6.13 9.56 -14.79
CA LEU A 81 6.17 9.77 -13.35
C LEU A 81 5.43 11.06 -13.04
N VAL A 82 4.50 10.99 -12.09
CA VAL A 82 3.63 12.11 -11.72
C VAL A 82 3.74 12.28 -10.21
N ASP A 83 4.20 13.45 -9.79
CA ASP A 83 4.18 13.86 -8.40
C ASP A 83 2.99 14.81 -8.18
N LEU A 84 2.16 14.51 -7.19
CA LEU A 84 0.94 15.27 -6.89
C LEU A 84 1.14 16.02 -5.57
N ALA A 85 0.77 17.29 -5.56
CA ALA A 85 0.72 18.08 -4.33
C ALA A 85 -0.25 17.46 -3.31
N GLY A 86 -0.02 17.74 -2.02
CA GLY A 86 -0.90 17.31 -0.93
C GLY A 86 -2.33 17.81 -1.11
N ALA A 87 -3.30 16.95 -0.79
CA ALA A 87 -4.73 17.27 -0.82
C ALA A 87 -5.20 17.94 0.49
N ASP A 88 -4.30 18.67 1.15
CA ASP A 88 -4.48 19.09 2.52
C ASP A 88 -5.59 20.14 2.61
N TYR A 89 -6.54 19.91 3.52
CA TYR A 89 -7.56 20.87 3.84
C TYR A 89 -7.03 21.77 4.94
N ASP A 90 -6.70 22.99 4.58
CA ASP A 90 -6.17 23.95 5.54
C ASP A 90 -7.33 24.51 6.39
N SER A 91 -7.68 23.78 7.46
CA SER A 91 -8.64 24.24 8.46
C SER A 91 -8.03 25.24 9.44
N ARG A 92 -6.84 25.78 9.17
CA ARG A 92 -6.24 26.82 10.00
C ARG A 92 -6.99 28.12 9.73
N ASP A 93 -7.97 28.36 10.58
CA ASP A 93 -8.76 29.58 10.62
C ASP A 93 -7.89 30.84 10.63
N VAL A 94 -8.47 31.89 10.03
CA VAL A 94 -7.93 33.20 9.66
C VAL A 94 -7.32 34.00 10.84
N GLY A 95 -7.30 33.47 12.06
CA GLY A 95 -6.94 34.22 13.27
C GLY A 95 -5.48 34.16 13.71
N ALA A 96 -4.71 33.13 13.34
CA ALA A 96 -3.36 32.93 13.90
C ALA A 96 -2.32 32.65 12.80
N GLY A 97 -1.79 33.72 12.19
CA GLY A 97 -0.67 33.64 11.23
C GLY A 97 -1.01 33.04 9.86
N GLY A 98 -2.28 33.12 9.45
CA GLY A 98 -2.84 32.37 8.32
C GLY A 98 -2.26 32.71 6.93
N HIS A 99 -2.39 31.73 6.03
CA HIS A 99 -1.99 31.79 4.63
C HIS A 99 -2.46 33.06 3.92
N THR A 100 -1.56 33.65 3.12
CA THR A 100 -1.86 34.82 2.28
C THR A 100 -3.00 34.52 1.32
N LEU A 101 -3.70 35.55 0.83
CA LEU A 101 -4.77 35.37 -0.17
C LEU A 101 -4.28 34.62 -1.42
N GLN A 102 -3.01 34.81 -1.79
CA GLN A 102 -2.39 34.11 -2.91
C GLN A 102 -2.20 32.62 -2.61
N GLN A 103 -1.68 32.27 -1.44
CA GLN A 103 -1.55 30.88 -1.00
C GLN A 103 -2.91 30.17 -0.91
N ARG A 104 -3.96 30.87 -0.47
CA ARG A 104 -5.32 30.30 -0.45
C ARG A 104 -5.85 29.99 -1.85
N LYS A 105 -5.59 30.89 -2.81
CA LYS A 105 -5.97 30.67 -4.22
C LYS A 105 -5.22 29.47 -4.79
N GLU A 106 -3.92 29.36 -4.53
CA GLU A 106 -3.11 28.22 -4.94
C GLU A 106 -3.63 26.90 -4.34
N SER A 107 -3.89 26.86 -3.03
CA SER A 107 -4.49 25.69 -2.38
C SER A 107 -5.86 25.32 -2.95
N ALA A 108 -6.68 26.31 -3.31
CA ALA A 108 -7.96 26.07 -3.96
C ALA A 108 -7.80 25.46 -5.37
N ASP A 109 -6.83 25.94 -6.16
CA ASP A 109 -6.54 25.41 -7.48
C ASP A 109 -5.95 23.99 -7.43
N ILE A 110 -5.08 23.70 -6.46
CA ILE A 110 -4.58 22.35 -6.18
C ILE A 110 -5.76 21.41 -5.91
N ASN A 111 -6.62 21.77 -4.94
CA ASN A 111 -7.77 20.97 -4.56
C ASN A 111 -8.78 20.78 -5.70
N LYS A 112 -8.96 21.79 -6.57
CA LYS A 112 -9.80 21.68 -7.76
C LYS A 112 -9.30 20.59 -8.72
N SER A 113 -7.99 20.55 -8.99
CA SER A 113 -7.42 19.53 -9.88
C SER A 113 -7.48 18.12 -9.28
N LEU A 114 -7.22 17.97 -7.98
CA LEU A 114 -7.30 16.70 -7.26
C LEU A 114 -8.74 16.19 -7.13
N LEU A 115 -9.71 17.09 -7.01
CA LEU A 115 -11.13 16.75 -7.02
C LEU A 115 -11.57 16.24 -8.40
N ALA A 116 -11.18 16.92 -9.48
CA ALA A 116 -11.46 16.45 -10.85
C ALA A 116 -10.89 15.03 -11.09
N LEU A 117 -9.67 14.77 -10.60
CA LEU A 117 -9.05 13.45 -10.66
C LEU A 117 -9.84 12.40 -9.86
N LYS A 118 -10.36 12.76 -8.68
CA LYS A 118 -11.19 11.87 -7.85
C LYS A 118 -12.47 11.46 -8.57
N GLU A 119 -13.12 12.42 -9.24
CA GLU A 119 -14.34 12.16 -10.00
C GLU A 119 -14.08 11.28 -11.24
N CYS A 120 -12.90 11.41 -11.87
CA CYS A 120 -12.45 10.47 -12.89
C CYS A 120 -12.34 9.04 -12.34
N PHE A 121 -11.69 8.85 -11.18
CA PHE A 121 -11.58 7.52 -10.55
C PHE A 121 -12.94 6.95 -10.17
N ARG A 122 -13.85 7.77 -9.62
CA ARG A 122 -15.22 7.36 -9.30
C ARG A 122 -15.97 6.90 -10.53
N SER A 123 -15.85 7.61 -11.65
CA SER A 123 -16.48 7.20 -12.90
C SER A 123 -15.90 5.88 -13.42
N LEU A 124 -14.58 5.72 -13.38
CA LEU A 124 -13.90 4.50 -13.81
C LEU A 124 -14.22 3.27 -12.94
N ALA A 125 -14.47 3.48 -11.64
CA ALA A 125 -14.86 2.45 -10.68
C ALA A 125 -16.31 1.96 -10.84
N ARG A 126 -17.15 2.66 -11.62
CA ARG A 126 -18.52 2.19 -11.89
C ARG A 126 -18.50 0.97 -12.81
N ALA A 127 -19.50 0.11 -12.63
CA ALA A 127 -19.67 -1.12 -13.37
C ALA A 127 -19.72 -0.89 -14.90
N PRO A 128 -19.23 -1.85 -15.71
CA PRO A 128 -19.38 -1.83 -17.16
C PRO A 128 -20.85 -1.66 -17.54
N GLY A 129 -21.17 -0.70 -18.40
CA GLY A 129 -22.55 -0.41 -18.83
C GLY A 129 -23.13 0.92 -18.33
N SER A 130 -22.54 1.54 -17.30
CA SER A 130 -22.87 2.94 -16.98
C SER A 130 -22.19 3.88 -18.00
N LYS A 131 -22.99 4.69 -18.70
CA LYS A 131 -22.58 5.52 -19.83
C LYS A 131 -21.94 6.90 -19.55
N PRO A 132 -21.68 7.40 -18.33
CA PRO A 132 -21.03 8.70 -18.23
C PRO A 132 -19.54 8.56 -18.56
N ARG A 133 -19.11 9.18 -19.66
CA ARG A 133 -17.69 9.39 -19.99
C ARG A 133 -16.99 9.99 -18.76
N PRO A 134 -15.84 9.47 -18.31
CA PRO A 134 -15.13 10.08 -17.19
C PRO A 134 -14.78 11.55 -17.51
N PRO A 135 -14.89 12.47 -16.54
CA PRO A 135 -14.75 13.91 -16.77
C PRO A 135 -13.28 14.35 -16.89
N PHE A 136 -12.50 13.70 -17.74
CA PHE A 136 -11.07 14.00 -17.90
C PHE A 136 -10.80 15.43 -18.35
N ARG A 137 -11.80 16.14 -18.90
CA ARG A 137 -11.68 17.52 -19.37
C ARG A 137 -11.79 18.58 -18.28
N ASP A 138 -12.20 18.22 -17.06
CA ASP A 138 -12.48 19.17 -15.98
C ASP A 138 -11.22 19.84 -15.41
N SER A 139 -10.04 19.22 -15.62
CA SER A 139 -8.75 19.82 -15.26
C SER A 139 -7.67 19.53 -16.31
N LYS A 140 -6.64 20.38 -16.38
CA LYS A 140 -5.46 20.12 -17.23
C LYS A 140 -4.76 18.81 -16.83
N LEU A 141 -4.67 18.55 -15.51
CA LEU A 141 -4.06 17.34 -14.96
C LEU A 141 -4.74 16.09 -15.51
N THR A 142 -6.06 15.99 -15.37
CA THR A 142 -6.85 14.83 -15.82
C THR A 142 -6.78 14.62 -17.34
N ARG A 143 -6.65 15.69 -18.14
CA ARG A 143 -6.48 15.58 -19.60
C ARG A 143 -5.14 14.96 -19.99
N ILE A 144 -4.09 15.26 -19.23
CA ILE A 144 -2.75 14.69 -19.43
C ILE A 144 -2.72 13.22 -18.99
N LEU A 145 -3.43 12.90 -17.90
CA LEU A 145 -3.45 11.55 -17.33
C LEU A 145 -4.45 10.60 -18.01
N GLU A 146 -5.30 11.07 -18.93
CA GLU A 146 -6.29 10.24 -19.61
C GLU A 146 -5.64 8.99 -20.25
N ASP A 147 -4.46 9.14 -20.85
CA ASP A 147 -3.77 8.07 -21.56
C ASP A 147 -3.28 6.95 -20.63
N ALA A 148 -2.95 7.32 -19.39
CA ALA A 148 -2.53 6.39 -18.36
C ALA A 148 -3.74 5.75 -17.62
N LEU A 149 -4.83 6.50 -17.46
CA LEU A 149 -5.92 6.11 -16.55
C LEU A 149 -7.12 5.48 -17.26
N ALA A 150 -7.40 5.86 -18.50
CA ALA A 150 -8.59 5.43 -19.21
C ALA A 150 -8.34 4.08 -19.92
N PRO A 151 -9.15 3.04 -19.63
CA PRO A 151 -9.13 1.82 -20.43
C PRO A 151 -9.42 2.14 -21.89
N ALA A 152 -8.80 1.42 -22.83
CA ALA A 152 -8.94 1.66 -24.27
C ALA A 152 -10.42 1.72 -24.73
N ALA A 153 -11.32 0.97 -24.09
CA ALA A 153 -12.75 0.97 -24.40
C ALA A 153 -13.53 2.21 -23.92
N ARG A 154 -12.95 3.05 -23.04
CA ARG A 154 -13.61 4.21 -22.40
C ARG A 154 -12.92 5.54 -22.68
N SER A 155 -11.79 5.55 -23.39
CA SER A 155 -11.14 6.77 -23.90
C SER A 155 -11.55 7.06 -25.34
N HIS A 156 -11.50 8.35 -25.72
CA HIS A 156 -11.67 8.78 -27.10
C HIS A 156 -10.39 8.64 -27.94
N ARG A 157 -9.26 8.35 -27.27
CA ARG A 157 -7.96 8.10 -27.90
C ARG A 157 -7.76 6.58 -28.05
N THR A 158 -7.11 6.18 -29.13
CA THR A 158 -6.57 4.83 -29.31
C THR A 158 -5.37 4.65 -28.38
N ASN A 159 -5.64 4.59 -27.07
CA ASN A 159 -4.60 4.42 -26.07
C ASN A 159 -4.00 3.02 -26.19
N ARG A 160 -2.67 2.94 -26.17
CA ARG A 160 -1.98 1.67 -25.92
C ARG A 160 -2.36 1.18 -24.54
N GLU A 161 -2.29 -0.14 -24.35
CA GLU A 161 -2.48 -0.72 -23.02
C GLU A 161 -1.51 -0.06 -22.03
N SER A 162 -2.05 0.58 -21.00
CA SER A 162 -1.29 1.33 -20.01
C SER A 162 -1.43 0.70 -18.63
N VAL A 163 -0.29 0.46 -17.99
CA VAL A 163 -0.22 0.03 -16.60
C VAL A 163 0.03 1.27 -15.76
N SER A 164 -0.80 1.49 -14.75
CA SER A 164 -0.61 2.57 -13.79
C SER A 164 -0.61 2.04 -12.38
N VAL A 165 0.31 2.58 -11.59
CA VAL A 165 0.46 2.31 -10.16
C VAL A 165 0.27 3.63 -9.44
N MET A 166 -0.51 3.62 -8.36
CA MET A 166 -0.66 4.78 -7.48
C MET A 166 0.06 4.47 -6.16
N LEU A 167 0.95 5.38 -5.77
CA LEU A 167 1.55 5.38 -4.44
C LEU A 167 0.73 6.33 -3.56
N VAL A 168 0.33 5.85 -2.38
CA VAL A 168 -0.47 6.64 -1.43
C VAL A 168 0.36 6.88 -0.18
N ASN A 169 0.81 8.12 -0.01
CA ASN A 169 1.56 8.54 1.16
C ASN A 169 0.59 8.91 2.28
N VAL A 170 0.73 8.27 3.44
CA VAL A 170 -0.12 8.47 4.61
C VAL A 170 0.72 8.70 5.86
N SER A 171 0.16 9.42 6.83
CA SER A 171 0.81 9.64 8.12
C SER A 171 0.23 8.71 9.20
N PRO A 172 1.08 8.13 10.07
CA PRO A 172 0.62 7.36 11.23
C PRO A 172 0.17 8.26 12.40
N ALA A 173 0.34 9.58 12.31
CA ALA A 173 0.02 10.50 13.40
C ALA A 173 -1.49 10.57 13.66
N SER A 174 -1.89 10.46 14.93
CA SER A 174 -3.30 10.42 15.35
C SER A 174 -4.05 11.71 15.01
N ASN A 175 -3.40 12.86 15.08
CA ASN A 175 -3.98 14.15 14.69
C ASN A 175 -4.26 14.28 13.19
N LEU A 176 -3.74 13.36 12.36
CA LEU A 176 -3.92 13.34 10.90
C LEU A 176 -4.82 12.18 10.43
N GLU A 177 -5.48 11.47 11.35
CA GLU A 177 -6.31 10.28 11.05
C GLU A 177 -7.32 10.54 9.92
N ARG A 178 -7.99 11.69 9.94
CA ARG A 178 -8.97 12.07 8.89
C ARG A 178 -8.32 12.22 7.51
N MET A 179 -7.13 12.81 7.45
CA MET A 179 -6.39 13.02 6.20
C MET A 179 -5.89 11.67 5.66
N THR A 180 -5.33 10.83 6.54
CA THR A 180 -4.94 9.46 6.21
C THR A 180 -6.12 8.64 5.68
N THR A 181 -7.27 8.68 6.34
CA THR A 181 -8.48 7.96 5.90
C THR A 181 -8.95 8.45 4.53
N ASN A 182 -8.90 9.77 4.28
CA ASN A 182 -9.27 10.34 2.99
C ASN A 182 -8.32 9.90 1.86
N ALA A 183 -7.02 9.88 2.11
CA ALA A 183 -6.01 9.40 1.16
C ALA A 183 -6.20 7.91 0.83
N LEU A 184 -6.45 7.07 1.85
CA LEU A 184 -6.73 5.65 1.65
C LEU A 184 -7.99 5.41 0.83
N ARG A 185 -9.08 6.14 1.11
CA ARG A 185 -10.32 6.08 0.30
C ARG A 185 -10.07 6.49 -1.15
N TYR A 186 -9.17 7.45 -1.36
CA TYR A 186 -8.76 7.87 -2.71
C TYR A 186 -8.06 6.73 -3.47
N GLY A 187 -7.10 6.06 -2.81
CA GLY A 187 -6.42 4.89 -3.37
C GLY A 187 -7.35 3.70 -3.64
N GLN A 188 -8.34 3.48 -2.77
CA GLN A 188 -9.37 2.44 -2.98
C GLN A 188 -10.18 2.68 -4.26
N LEU A 189 -10.55 3.94 -4.57
CA LEU A 189 -11.26 4.29 -5.79
C LEU A 189 -10.43 3.98 -7.04
N PHE A 190 -9.14 4.31 -7.02
CA PHE A 190 -8.21 3.99 -8.09
C PHE A 190 -8.13 2.48 -8.32
N ALA A 191 -7.97 1.70 -7.25
CA ALA A 191 -7.89 0.24 -7.34
C ALA A 191 -9.19 -0.40 -7.87
N ALA A 192 -10.35 0.09 -7.45
CA ALA A 192 -11.65 -0.41 -7.88
C ALA A 192 -11.87 -0.24 -9.40
N GLY A 193 -11.47 0.89 -9.97
CA GLY A 193 -11.57 1.16 -11.42
C GLY A 193 -10.74 0.22 -12.31
N ARG A 194 -9.73 -0.46 -11.74
CA ARG A 194 -8.85 -1.38 -12.48
C ARG A 194 -9.32 -2.83 -12.44
N LYS A 195 -10.12 -3.23 -11.45
CA LYS A 195 -10.60 -4.62 -11.31
C LYS A 195 -11.56 -5.08 -12.42
N GLY A 196 -12.13 -4.15 -13.20
CA GLY A 196 -13.05 -4.47 -14.30
C GLY A 196 -12.39 -4.93 -15.62
N GLY A 197 -11.06 -4.93 -15.73
CA GLY A 197 -10.34 -5.35 -16.96
C GLY A 197 -9.55 -6.65 -16.83
N GLY A 198 -9.45 -7.22 -15.63
CA GLY A 198 -8.68 -8.44 -15.35
C GLY A 198 -9.57 -9.67 -15.24
N GLY A 199 -10.22 -10.06 -16.33
CA GLY A 199 -10.78 -11.40 -16.45
C GLY A 199 -9.69 -12.40 -16.87
N ALA A 200 -9.49 -13.43 -16.06
CA ALA A 200 -8.97 -14.75 -16.45
C ALA A 200 -7.53 -14.89 -16.98
N ALA A 201 -6.52 -14.70 -16.12
CA ALA A 201 -5.19 -15.29 -16.34
C ALA A 201 -4.45 -15.58 -15.02
N ALA A 202 -5.07 -16.38 -14.14
CA ALA A 202 -4.40 -17.08 -13.03
C ALA A 202 -5.42 -17.96 -12.29
N ALA A 203 -5.70 -19.13 -12.87
CA ALA A 203 -6.17 -20.33 -12.18
C ALA A 203 -5.76 -21.52 -13.06
#